data_AF-A0A396Q4J4-F1
#
_entry.id   AF-A0A396Q4J4-F1
#
_cell.length_a   1.000
_cell.length_b   1.000
_cell.length_c   1.000
_cell.angle_alpha   90.00
_cell.angle_beta   90.00
_cell.angle_gamma   90.00
#
_symmetry.space_group_name_H-M   'P 1'
#
loop_
_entity.id
_entity.type
_entity.pdbx_description
1 polymer ?
#
loop_
_entity_poly.entity_id
_entity_poly.type
_entity_poly.pdbx_seq_one_letter_code
_entity_poly.pdbx_strand_id
1 'polypeptide(L)'
;MLKTNYKEDVFEGNRKYRLISDADGTIEIVDATTYTQEGDSFGANDINATNAAVNRQEHVTLITLTAAKWIGDATPYEQTVAVDGVTAEDNPMLVSALEDGADLATQKAYSKAFGILASGTGTTADGSVTFKVYKKPTTDFTAGLRGV
;
A
#
# COMPACT_ATOMS: atom_id res chain seq x y z
N MET A 1 -2.28 -6.02 -9.94
CA MET A 1 -1.60 -4.71 -9.95
C MET A 1 -2.28 -3.81 -10.98
N LEU A 2 -2.78 -2.66 -10.55
CA LEU A 2 -3.32 -1.60 -11.39
C LEU A 2 -2.18 -0.89 -12.13
N LYS A 3 -2.46 -0.40 -13.35
CA LYS A 3 -1.50 0.36 -14.18
C LYS A 3 -1.19 1.73 -13.56
N THR A 4 0.06 2.17 -13.54
CA THR A 4 0.50 3.43 -12.88
C THR A 4 1.25 4.39 -13.81
N ASN A 5 1.09 4.24 -15.13
CA ASN A 5 1.79 5.05 -16.13
C ASN A 5 0.86 5.58 -17.24
N TYR A 6 -0.35 5.99 -16.87
CA TYR A 6 -1.20 6.82 -17.74
C TYR A 6 -0.44 8.11 -18.09
N LYS A 7 -0.70 8.65 -19.28
CA LYS A 7 -0.08 9.87 -19.79
C LYS A 7 -1.16 10.85 -20.19
N GLU A 8 -0.90 12.13 -19.94
CA GLU A 8 -1.74 13.20 -20.46
C GLU A 8 -1.61 13.30 -21.97
N ASP A 9 -2.64 13.86 -22.61
CA ASP A 9 -2.56 14.28 -24.00
C ASP A 9 -1.55 15.43 -24.12
N VAL A 10 -0.49 15.19 -24.89
CA VAL A 10 0.51 16.22 -25.24
C VAL A 10 0.29 16.60 -26.70
N PHE A 11 0.02 17.86 -26.97
CA PHE A 11 -0.16 18.42 -28.30
C PHE A 11 0.63 19.72 -28.42
N GLU A 12 1.06 20.04 -29.64
CA GLU A 12 1.74 21.30 -29.95
C GLU A 12 0.75 22.25 -30.63
N GLY A 13 0.78 23.52 -30.23
CA GLY A 13 -0.17 24.53 -30.68
C GLY A 13 -1.56 24.36 -30.06
N ASN A 14 -2.59 24.82 -30.76
CA ASN A 14 -3.96 24.82 -30.25
C ASN A 14 -4.68 23.51 -30.62
N ARG A 15 -5.54 23.02 -29.70
CA ARG A 15 -6.53 21.99 -30.06
C ARG A 15 -7.33 22.50 -31.26
N LYS A 16 -7.37 21.71 -32.32
CA LYS A 16 -8.04 22.09 -33.57
C LYS A 16 -9.48 21.59 -33.52
N TYR A 17 -10.42 22.52 -33.58
CA TYR A 17 -11.85 22.23 -33.66
C TYR A 17 -12.35 22.57 -35.07
N ARG A 18 -13.30 21.77 -35.58
CA ARG A 18 -14.00 22.10 -36.82
C ARG A 18 -15.25 22.87 -36.45
N LEU A 19 -15.43 24.03 -37.07
CA LEU A 19 -16.58 24.90 -36.90
C LEU A 19 -17.50 24.73 -38.10
N ILE A 20 -18.81 24.59 -37.86
CA ILE A 20 -19.85 24.55 -38.90
C ILE A 20 -20.48 25.93 -38.96
N SER A 21 -20.69 26.44 -40.18
CA SER A 21 -21.34 27.72 -40.44
C SER A 21 -22.79 27.49 -40.84
N ASP A 22 -23.70 28.15 -40.15
CA ASP A 22 -25.12 28.10 -40.47
C ASP A 22 -25.48 29.08 -41.59
N ALA A 23 -26.63 28.86 -42.23
CA ALA A 23 -27.09 29.63 -43.39
C ALA A 23 -27.42 31.10 -43.07
N ASP A 24 -27.61 31.42 -41.78
CA ASP A 24 -27.79 32.78 -41.26
C ASP A 24 -26.45 33.47 -40.92
N GLY A 25 -25.31 32.79 -41.13
CA GLY A 25 -23.97 33.29 -40.89
C GLY A 25 -23.45 33.05 -39.47
N THR A 26 -24.15 32.30 -38.62
CA THR A 26 -23.66 31.96 -37.28
C THR A 26 -22.68 30.77 -37.28
N ILE A 27 -21.81 30.72 -36.26
CA ILE A 27 -20.80 29.68 -36.03
C ILE A 27 -20.89 29.30 -34.55
N GLU A 28 -21.16 28.04 -34.21
CA GLU A 28 -21.22 27.59 -32.81
C GLU A 28 -20.00 26.74 -32.41
N ILE A 29 -19.27 27.16 -31.35
CA ILE A 29 -18.89 26.33 -30.18
C ILE A 29 -18.71 27.27 -28.98
N VAL A 30 -19.70 27.34 -28.09
CA VAL A 30 -19.60 28.12 -26.83
C VAL A 30 -20.25 27.33 -25.71
N ASP A 31 -19.50 27.08 -24.64
CA ASP A 31 -20.09 26.65 -23.38
C ASP A 31 -20.58 27.90 -22.64
N ALA A 32 -21.89 28.14 -22.69
CA ALA A 32 -22.56 29.26 -22.01
C ALA A 32 -23.20 28.83 -20.67
N THR A 33 -22.77 27.70 -20.12
CA THR A 33 -23.34 27.15 -18.89
C THR A 33 -22.89 27.97 -17.69
N THR A 34 -23.84 28.56 -16.97
CA THR A 34 -23.57 29.12 -15.64
C THR A 34 -23.51 27.98 -14.64
N TYR A 35 -22.30 27.51 -14.35
CA TYR A 35 -22.08 26.51 -13.30
C TYR A 35 -22.26 27.14 -11.93
N THR A 36 -23.01 26.47 -11.04
CA THR A 36 -23.08 26.84 -9.62
C THR A 36 -21.84 26.38 -8.85
N GLN A 37 -21.11 25.41 -9.41
CA GLN A 37 -19.83 24.88 -8.94
C GLN A 37 -19.10 24.26 -10.12
N GLU A 38 -17.82 24.59 -10.29
CA GLU A 38 -16.90 23.93 -11.23
C GLU A 38 -16.10 22.88 -10.45
N GLY A 39 -15.96 21.66 -11.00
CA GLY A 39 -15.22 20.56 -10.36
C GLY A 39 -13.72 20.61 -10.65
N ASP A 40 -12.94 19.81 -9.92
CA ASP A 40 -11.51 19.68 -10.16
C ASP A 40 -11.22 18.80 -11.38
N SER A 41 -10.17 19.14 -12.13
CA SER A 41 -9.68 18.28 -13.21
C SER A 41 -9.03 17.02 -12.63
N PHE A 42 -9.40 15.85 -13.17
CA PHE A 42 -8.78 14.57 -12.83
C PHE A 42 -8.02 14.03 -14.04
N GLY A 43 -6.72 13.81 -13.87
CA GLY A 43 -5.81 13.45 -14.95
C GLY A 43 -5.06 12.14 -14.76
N ALA A 44 -4.11 11.90 -15.67
CA ALA A 44 -3.18 10.79 -15.63
C ALA A 44 -2.36 10.76 -14.33
N ASN A 45 -1.95 11.91 -13.79
CA ASN A 45 -1.22 11.96 -12.53
C ASN A 45 -2.06 11.42 -11.36
N ASP A 46 -3.30 11.87 -11.24
CA ASP A 46 -4.21 11.48 -10.15
C ASP A 46 -4.52 9.98 -10.17
N ILE A 47 -4.79 9.41 -11.35
CA ILE A 47 -5.03 7.97 -11.49
C ILE A 47 -3.76 7.15 -11.24
N ASN A 48 -2.59 7.64 -11.64
CA ASN A 48 -1.32 6.97 -11.37
C ASN A 48 -1.04 6.92 -9.87
N ALA A 49 -1.21 8.05 -9.17
CA ALA A 49 -1.03 8.15 -7.73
C ALA A 49 -2.03 7.26 -6.98
N THR A 50 -3.31 7.28 -7.38
CA THR A 50 -4.36 6.43 -6.79
C THR A 50 -4.03 4.95 -6.99
N ASN A 51 -3.65 4.53 -8.20
CA ASN A 51 -3.33 3.14 -8.48
C ASN A 51 -2.08 2.68 -7.74
N ALA A 52 -1.07 3.56 -7.57
CA ALA A 52 0.10 3.26 -6.76
C ALA A 52 -0.29 3.03 -5.29
N ALA A 53 -1.14 3.90 -4.72
CA ALA A 53 -1.63 3.75 -3.36
C ALA A 53 -2.46 2.46 -3.18
N VAL A 54 -3.36 2.13 -4.11
CA VAL A 54 -4.17 0.90 -4.06
C VAL A 54 -3.28 -0.34 -4.20
N ASN A 55 -2.31 -0.32 -5.12
CA ASN A 55 -1.38 -1.43 -5.26
C ASN A 55 -0.58 -1.67 -3.98
N ARG A 56 -0.12 -0.60 -3.32
CA ARG A 56 0.56 -0.66 -2.02
C ARG A 56 -0.34 -1.24 -0.93
N GLN A 57 -1.60 -0.81 -0.87
CA GLN A 57 -2.60 -1.29 0.09
C GLN A 57 -2.80 -2.81 0.02
N GLU A 58 -2.78 -3.38 -1.18
CA GLU A 58 -2.96 -4.82 -1.42
C GLU A 58 -1.66 -5.63 -1.37
N HIS A 59 -0.52 -4.96 -1.50
CA HIS A 59 0.79 -5.60 -1.49
C HIS A 59 1.10 -6.21 -0.12
N VAL A 60 1.73 -7.38 -0.13
CA VAL A 60 2.18 -8.08 1.08
C VAL A 60 3.70 -8.14 1.07
N THR A 61 4.32 -7.42 1.99
CA THR A 61 5.76 -7.48 2.22
C THR A 61 6.06 -8.58 3.24
N LEU A 62 6.91 -9.54 2.87
CA LEU A 62 7.34 -10.58 3.80
C LEU A 62 8.48 -10.08 4.69
N ILE A 63 8.30 -10.25 6.00
CA ILE A 63 9.31 -9.94 7.01
C ILE A 63 9.78 -11.21 7.70
N THR A 64 11.05 -11.25 8.08
CA THR A 64 11.62 -12.37 8.85
C THR A 64 11.89 -11.93 10.28
N LEU A 65 11.30 -12.65 11.24
CA LEU A 65 11.59 -12.48 12.66
C LEU A 65 12.52 -13.60 13.12
N THR A 66 13.67 -13.21 13.66
CA THR A 66 14.69 -14.15 14.15
C THR A 66 14.54 -14.32 15.65
N ALA A 67 14.40 -15.56 16.14
CA ALA A 67 14.24 -15.88 17.55
C ALA A 67 15.35 -15.28 18.42
N ALA A 68 16.58 -15.23 17.91
CA ALA A 68 17.74 -14.67 18.61
C ALA A 68 17.75 -13.12 18.68
N LYS A 69 16.94 -12.42 17.89
CA LYS A 69 16.94 -10.94 17.81
C LYS A 69 15.93 -10.27 18.76
N TRP A 70 15.17 -11.04 19.52
CA TRP A 70 14.25 -10.50 20.54
C TRP A 70 15.02 -10.02 21.77
N ILE A 71 15.02 -8.70 21.97
CA ILE A 71 15.69 -8.03 23.09
C ILE A 71 14.73 -7.80 24.27
N GLY A 72 15.30 -7.47 25.43
CA GLY A 72 14.56 -7.23 26.67
C GLY A 72 14.73 -8.37 27.69
N ASP A 73 14.96 -7.97 28.94
CA ASP A 73 15.10 -8.87 30.10
C ASP A 73 13.75 -9.19 30.76
N ALA A 74 12.76 -8.33 30.55
CA ALA A 74 11.38 -8.49 30.99
C ALA A 74 10.41 -8.16 29.86
N THR A 75 9.17 -8.61 29.98
CA THR A 75 8.12 -8.30 29.00
C THR A 75 7.72 -6.82 29.06
N PRO A 76 7.34 -6.21 27.92
CA PRO A 76 7.34 -6.81 26.59
C PRO A 76 8.75 -6.91 25.98
N TYR A 77 9.01 -8.00 25.26
CA TYR A 77 10.21 -8.19 24.45
C TYR A 77 10.05 -7.51 23.11
N GLU A 78 11.14 -7.00 22.55
CA GLU A 78 11.08 -6.17 21.34
C GLU A 78 11.94 -6.74 20.21
N GLN A 79 11.49 -6.57 18.98
CA GLN A 79 12.30 -6.80 17.79
C GLN A 79 11.91 -5.79 16.69
N THR A 80 12.89 -5.09 16.16
CA THR A 80 12.72 -4.19 15.00
C THR A 80 13.18 -4.88 13.72
N VAL A 81 12.39 -4.74 12.66
CA VAL A 81 12.67 -5.30 11.33
C VAL A 81 12.63 -4.16 10.31
N ALA A 82 13.61 -4.12 9.41
CA ALA A 82 13.60 -3.19 8.28
C ALA A 82 12.54 -3.62 7.26
N VAL A 83 11.77 -2.67 6.76
CA VAL A 83 10.71 -2.88 5.78
C VAL A 83 10.77 -1.72 4.79
N ASP A 84 11.18 -2.00 3.55
CA ASP A 84 11.32 -0.95 2.55
C ASP A 84 9.96 -0.31 2.24
N GLY A 85 9.93 1.02 2.21
CA GLY A 85 8.74 1.78 1.82
C GLY A 85 7.66 1.94 2.91
N VAL A 86 7.83 1.39 4.11
CA VAL A 86 6.93 1.71 5.25
C VAL A 86 7.22 3.12 5.79
N THR A 87 6.17 3.84 6.18
CA THR A 87 6.23 5.16 6.86
C THR A 87 5.63 5.07 8.25
N ALA A 88 5.88 6.09 9.08
CA ALA A 88 5.29 6.19 10.42
C ALA A 88 3.74 6.29 10.44
N GLU A 89 3.10 6.70 9.34
CA GLU A 89 1.63 6.75 9.26
C GLU A 89 0.98 5.43 8.83
N ASP A 90 1.75 4.46 8.34
CA ASP A 90 1.19 3.19 7.89
C ASP A 90 0.65 2.35 9.07
N ASN A 91 -0.40 1.59 8.79
CA ASN A 91 -1.00 0.64 9.72
C ASN A 91 -1.21 -0.72 9.03
N PRO A 92 -0.14 -1.49 8.79
CA PRO A 92 -0.22 -2.73 8.04
C PRO A 92 -0.99 -3.82 8.78
N MET A 93 -1.64 -4.69 8.01
CA MET A 93 -2.29 -5.89 8.53
C MET A 93 -1.31 -7.05 8.57
N LEU A 94 -1.20 -7.73 9.71
CA LEU A 94 -0.40 -8.95 9.83
C LEU A 94 -1.10 -10.11 9.11
N VAL A 95 -0.39 -10.80 8.22
CA VAL A 95 -0.88 -11.92 7.41
C VAL A 95 0.03 -13.13 7.59
N SER A 96 -0.56 -14.33 7.61
CA SER A 96 0.20 -15.59 7.62
C SER A 96 1.00 -15.76 6.32
N ALA A 97 2.27 -16.13 6.47
CA ALA A 97 3.17 -16.54 5.40
C ALA A 97 3.50 -18.05 5.46
N LEU A 98 2.66 -18.85 6.14
CA LEU A 98 2.77 -20.30 6.11
C LEU A 98 2.56 -20.81 4.67
N GLU A 99 3.51 -21.60 4.17
CA GLU A 99 3.42 -22.21 2.84
C GLU A 99 2.29 -23.24 2.77
N ASP A 100 1.65 -23.32 1.60
CA ASP A 100 0.67 -24.36 1.32
C ASP A 100 1.32 -25.75 1.36
N GLY A 101 0.63 -26.71 1.95
CA GLY A 101 1.14 -28.08 2.13
C GLY A 101 2.21 -28.25 3.21
N ALA A 102 2.48 -27.25 4.06
CA ALA A 102 3.39 -27.39 5.20
C ALA A 102 3.01 -28.58 6.09
N ASP A 103 4.01 -29.35 6.52
CA ASP A 103 3.77 -30.50 7.39
C ASP A 103 3.25 -30.08 8.78
N LEU A 104 2.72 -31.05 9.53
CA LEU A 104 2.10 -30.79 10.83
C LEU A 104 3.09 -30.21 11.85
N ALA A 105 4.37 -30.57 11.79
CA ALA A 105 5.38 -30.06 12.72
C ALA A 105 5.68 -28.59 12.45
N THR A 106 5.85 -28.24 11.17
CA THR A 106 6.08 -26.89 10.65
C THR A 106 4.88 -26.00 10.95
N GLN A 107 3.66 -26.46 10.67
CA GLN A 107 2.42 -25.72 10.94
C GLN A 107 2.28 -25.40 12.44
N LYS A 108 2.61 -26.35 13.33
CA LYS A 108 2.54 -26.15 14.78
C LYS A 108 3.59 -25.15 15.28
N ALA A 109 4.82 -25.26 14.79
CA ALA A 109 5.89 -24.31 15.14
C ALA A 109 5.53 -22.90 14.67
N TYR A 110 5.07 -22.79 13.42
CA TYR A 110 4.65 -21.54 12.80
C TYR A 110 3.47 -20.90 13.52
N SER A 111 2.36 -21.61 13.71
CA SER A 111 1.16 -21.07 14.36
C SER A 111 1.42 -20.56 15.77
N LYS A 112 2.33 -21.22 16.51
CA LYS A 112 2.78 -20.75 17.82
C LYS A 112 3.57 -19.43 17.72
N ALA A 113 4.54 -19.34 16.81
CA ALA A 113 5.34 -18.14 16.63
C ALA A 113 4.51 -16.95 16.09
N PHE A 114 3.67 -17.22 15.09
CA PHE A 114 2.75 -16.25 14.51
C PHE A 114 1.70 -15.77 15.53
N GLY A 115 1.12 -16.69 16.32
CA GLY A 115 0.16 -16.34 17.37
C GLY A 115 0.76 -15.47 18.47
N ILE A 116 2.03 -15.70 18.82
CA ILE A 116 2.79 -14.83 19.73
C ILE A 116 2.87 -13.40 19.16
N LEU A 117 3.26 -13.27 17.89
CA LEU A 117 3.38 -11.97 17.23
C LEU A 117 2.02 -11.26 17.12
N ALA A 118 0.99 -11.98 16.69
CA ALA A 118 -0.36 -11.46 16.50
C ALA A 118 -1.04 -11.03 17.81
N SER A 119 -0.61 -11.58 18.95
CA SER A 119 -1.06 -11.17 20.29
C SER A 119 -0.28 -9.98 20.88
N GLY A 120 0.75 -9.51 20.17
CA GLY A 120 1.58 -8.37 20.56
C GLY A 120 1.11 -7.04 19.95
N THR A 121 2.02 -6.08 19.91
CA THR A 121 1.83 -4.80 19.20
C THR A 121 2.91 -4.60 18.14
N GLY A 122 2.59 -3.79 17.12
CA GLY A 122 3.52 -3.33 16.10
C GLY A 122 3.44 -1.82 15.98
N THR A 123 4.57 -1.15 15.82
CA THR A 123 4.64 0.30 15.55
C THR A 123 5.53 0.53 14.34
N THR A 124 5.01 1.28 13.37
CA THR A 124 5.68 1.66 12.15
C THR A 124 6.53 2.92 12.36
N ALA A 125 7.64 2.99 11.64
CA ALA A 125 8.51 4.14 11.50
C ALA A 125 9.09 4.12 10.09
N ASP A 126 9.63 5.22 9.59
CA ASP A 126 10.19 5.26 8.24
C ASP A 126 11.25 4.16 8.03
N GLY A 127 10.94 3.22 7.13
CA GLY A 127 11.78 2.08 6.79
C GLY A 127 11.82 0.92 7.78
N SER A 128 10.99 0.90 8.84
CA SER A 128 10.98 -0.21 9.80
C SER A 128 9.68 -0.42 10.57
N VAL A 129 9.53 -1.62 11.14
CA VAL A 129 8.46 -1.96 12.07
C VAL A 129 9.07 -2.55 13.34
N THR A 130 8.63 -2.05 14.50
CA THR A 130 9.02 -2.59 15.81
C THR A 130 7.86 -3.37 16.41
N PHE A 131 8.11 -4.65 16.69
CA PHE A 131 7.15 -5.54 17.34
C PHE A 131 7.45 -5.70 18.82
N LYS A 132 6.39 -5.76 19.63
CA LYS A 132 6.47 -6.00 21.07
C LYS A 132 5.59 -7.18 21.45
N VAL A 133 6.14 -8.16 22.17
CA VAL A 133 5.44 -9.41 22.54
C VAL A 133 5.68 -9.78 24.00
N TYR A 134 4.74 -10.49 24.61
CA TYR A 134 4.85 -10.96 26.00
C TYR A 134 5.50 -12.34 26.14
N LYS A 135 5.88 -12.96 25.01
CA LYS A 135 6.59 -14.23 24.95
C LYS A 135 7.51 -14.22 23.74
N LYS A 136 8.74 -14.70 23.85
CA LYS A 136 9.64 -14.79 22.69
C LYS A 136 9.24 -15.98 21.80
N PRO A 137 9.09 -15.80 20.47
CA PRO A 137 9.17 -16.90 19.53
C PRO A 137 10.46 -17.68 19.72
N THR A 138 10.39 -19.01 19.67
CA THR A 138 11.56 -19.90 19.86
C THR A 138 12.19 -20.35 18.55
N THR A 139 11.57 -20.01 17.43
CA THR A 139 11.99 -20.36 16.08
C THR A 139 11.92 -19.13 15.19
N ASP A 140 12.84 -19.03 14.25
CA ASP A 140 12.74 -18.04 13.18
C ASP A 140 11.50 -18.33 12.34
N PHE A 141 10.82 -17.27 11.89
CA PHE A 141 9.65 -17.42 11.03
C PHE A 141 9.42 -16.17 10.18
N THR A 142 8.66 -16.33 9.11
CA THR A 142 8.25 -15.25 8.22
C THR A 142 6.79 -14.87 8.47
N ALA A 143 6.48 -13.58 8.40
CA ALA A 143 5.11 -13.09 8.40
C ALA A 143 4.92 -12.09 7.26
N GLY A 144 3.70 -11.92 6.78
CA GLY A 144 3.35 -10.89 5.82
C GLY A 144 2.86 -9.64 6.52
N LEU A 145 3.23 -8.47 6.00
CA LEU A 145 2.62 -7.19 6.29
C LEU A 145 1.88 -6.73 5.04
N ARG A 146 0.55 -6.66 5.11
CA ARG A 146 -0.28 -6.12 4.03
C ARG A 146 -0.45 -4.62 4.20
N GLY A 147 -0.30 -3.87 3.11
CA GLY A 147 -0.49 -2.42 3.10
C GLY A 147 0.79 -1.63 3.28
N VAL A 148 1.92 -2.21 2.88
CA VAL A 148 3.27 -1.62 2.90
C VAL A 148 3.95 -1.74 1.55
#